data_AF-A0A5C5VM27-F1
#
_entry.id   AF-A0A5C5VM27-F1
#
_cell.length_a   1.000
_cell.length_b   1.000
_cell.length_c   1.000
_cell.angle_alpha   90.00
_cell.angle_beta   90.00
_cell.angle_gamma   90.00
#
_symmetry.space_group_name_H-M   'P 1'
#
loop_
_entity.id
_entity.type
_entity.pdbx_description
1 polymer ?
#
loop_
_entity_poly.entity_id
_entity_poly.type
_entity_poly.pdbx_seq_one_letter_code
_entity_poly.pdbx_strand_id
1 'polypeptide(L)'
;MDWIREYLPYLAFFGGLSILTWIMLRRVWMRQRKSKRETSNEPLIRVPYTSDRPFTMSGGPNDLQRWQAEMLTITRQFQAELNTKIHFLQQAMTLAEQDAQRLQTLIDAAQEQGIAADTVAVDQLRQAMQEAAKIDPGAAPDFGVITETLCDAKKKNELYALSDDGKTVEEIAAELEMDPAAVEMVLSMRG
;
A
#
# COMPACT_ATOMS: atom_id res chain seq x y z
N MET A 1 -25.05 -34.82 54.91
CA MET A 1 -24.28 -34.93 53.65
C MET A 1 -24.82 -33.84 52.72
N ASP A 2 -24.66 -32.59 53.12
CA ASP A 2 -25.40 -31.47 52.48
C ASP A 2 -24.48 -30.63 51.59
N TRP A 3 -23.17 -30.67 51.85
CA TRP A 3 -22.14 -30.07 51.00
C TRP A 3 -22.19 -30.60 49.56
N ILE A 4 -22.51 -31.87 49.34
CA ILE A 4 -22.60 -32.48 47.99
C ILE A 4 -23.72 -31.84 47.16
N ARG A 5 -24.83 -31.43 47.78
CA ARG A 5 -25.96 -30.80 47.07
C ARG A 5 -25.63 -29.37 46.64
N GLU A 6 -24.80 -28.69 47.41
CA GLU A 6 -24.38 -27.31 47.14
C GLU A 6 -23.35 -27.22 46.00
N TYR A 7 -22.50 -28.23 45.84
CA TYR A 7 -21.52 -28.30 44.73
C TYR A 7 -22.02 -28.98 43.46
N LEU A 8 -23.18 -29.65 43.50
CA LEU A 8 -23.80 -30.30 42.35
C LEU A 8 -23.95 -29.39 41.10
N PRO A 9 -24.44 -28.13 41.21
CA PRO A 9 -24.58 -27.25 40.05
C PRO A 9 -23.22 -26.84 39.45
N TYR A 10 -22.21 -26.62 40.28
CA TYR A 10 -20.86 -26.27 39.82
C TYR A 10 -20.20 -27.43 39.07
N LEU A 11 -20.34 -28.66 39.58
CA LEU A 11 -19.84 -29.86 38.90
C LEU A 11 -20.51 -30.08 37.54
N ALA A 12 -21.82 -29.85 37.45
CA ALA A 12 -22.55 -29.94 36.18
C ALA A 12 -22.06 -28.87 35.17
N PHE A 13 -21.84 -27.64 35.63
CA PHE A 13 -21.36 -26.54 34.80
C PHE A 13 -19.94 -26.77 34.26
N PHE A 14 -18.98 -27.11 35.13
CA PHE A 14 -17.60 -27.38 34.72
C PHE A 14 -17.48 -28.67 33.90
N GLY A 15 -18.31 -29.67 34.19
CA GLY A 15 -18.42 -30.88 33.36
C GLY A 15 -18.88 -30.55 31.94
N GLY A 16 -19.93 -29.73 31.81
CA GLY A 16 -20.42 -29.25 30.51
C GLY A 16 -19.36 -28.45 29.74
N LEU A 17 -18.68 -27.51 30.40
CA LEU A 17 -17.62 -26.69 29.81
C LEU A 17 -16.45 -27.55 29.30
N SER A 18 -16.05 -28.55 30.09
CA SER A 18 -14.96 -29.47 29.74
C SER A 18 -15.31 -30.33 28.53
N ILE A 19 -16.54 -30.84 28.46
CA ILE A 19 -17.03 -31.62 27.31
C ILE A 19 -17.09 -30.76 26.04
N LEU A 20 -17.59 -29.53 26.14
CA LEU A 20 -17.68 -28.62 24.99
C LEU A 20 -16.30 -28.25 24.46
N THR A 21 -15.36 -27.95 25.35
CA THR A 21 -13.96 -27.66 25.01
C THR A 21 -13.31 -28.87 24.34
N TRP A 22 -13.54 -30.08 24.85
CA TRP A 22 -13.05 -31.32 24.25
C TRP A 22 -13.61 -31.56 22.84
N ILE A 23 -14.91 -31.34 22.63
CA ILE A 23 -15.56 -31.50 21.31
C ILE A 23 -14.98 -30.51 20.30
N MET A 24 -14.77 -29.25 20.71
CA MET A 24 -14.14 -28.22 19.87
C MET A 24 -12.71 -28.61 19.49
N LEU A 25 -11.88 -29.00 20.47
CA LEU A 25 -10.52 -29.43 20.23
C LEU A 25 -10.45 -30.64 19.29
N ARG A 26 -11.28 -31.66 19.54
CA ARG A 26 -11.35 -32.88 18.72
C ARG A 26 -11.75 -32.56 17.28
N ARG A 27 -12.70 -31.64 17.08
CA ARG A 27 -13.16 -31.23 15.74
C ARG A 27 -12.08 -30.45 14.99
N VAL A 28 -11.35 -29.56 15.67
CA VAL A 28 -10.23 -28.81 15.10
C VAL A 28 -9.08 -29.74 14.74
N TRP A 29 -8.72 -30.67 15.63
CA TRP A 29 -7.68 -31.66 15.38
C TRP A 29 -7.99 -32.55 14.18
N MET A 30 -9.24 -33.03 14.05
CA MET A 30 -9.67 -33.83 12.90
C MET A 30 -9.58 -33.03 11.59
N ARG A 31 -9.87 -31.73 11.59
CA ARG A 31 -9.71 -30.86 10.41
C ARG A 31 -8.24 -30.62 10.07
N GLN A 32 -7.41 -30.28 11.06
CA GLN A 32 -5.98 -30.06 10.85
C GLN A 32 -5.26 -31.31 10.35
N ARG A 33 -5.67 -32.50 10.81
CA ARG A 33 -5.09 -33.77 10.38
C ARG A 33 -5.43 -34.11 8.92
N LYS A 34 -6.57 -33.64 8.39
CA LYS A 34 -6.88 -33.73 6.95
C LYS A 34 -6.00 -32.78 6.12
N SER A 35 -5.90 -31.52 6.52
CA SER A 35 -5.06 -30.53 5.82
C SER A 35 -3.59 -30.95 5.76
N LYS A 36 -3.01 -31.48 6.85
CA LYS A 36 -1.61 -31.94 6.85
C LYS A 36 -1.34 -33.18 5.98
N ARG A 37 -2.37 -33.96 5.64
CA ARG A 37 -2.23 -35.09 4.70
C ARG A 37 -2.26 -34.62 3.25
N GLU A 38 -3.02 -33.57 2.96
CA GLU A 38 -3.15 -33.00 1.61
C GLU A 38 -1.92 -32.16 1.20
N THR A 39 -1.17 -31.59 2.14
CA THR A 39 0.01 -30.76 1.81
C THR A 39 1.32 -31.52 1.68
N SER A 40 1.36 -32.82 1.99
CA SER A 40 2.66 -33.49 2.20
C SER A 40 3.22 -34.29 1.03
N ASN A 41 2.46 -34.88 0.10
CA ASN A 41 3.09 -35.81 -0.88
C ASN A 41 2.24 -36.22 -2.10
N GLU A 42 1.20 -35.48 -2.50
CA GLU A 42 0.43 -35.85 -3.69
C GLU A 42 0.92 -35.04 -4.90
N PRO A 43 1.66 -35.64 -5.86
CA PRO A 43 1.98 -34.96 -7.10
C PRO A 43 0.65 -34.59 -7.75
N LEU A 44 0.48 -33.33 -8.13
CA LEU A 44 -0.70 -32.77 -8.80
C LEU A 44 -1.20 -33.72 -9.89
N ILE A 45 -2.14 -34.61 -9.53
CA ILE A 45 -2.82 -35.47 -10.50
C ILE A 45 -3.67 -34.50 -11.31
N ARG A 46 -3.24 -34.24 -12.55
CA ARG A 46 -4.06 -33.57 -13.56
C ARG A 46 -5.37 -34.35 -13.66
N VAL A 47 -6.43 -33.79 -13.08
CA VAL A 47 -7.78 -34.30 -13.26
C VAL A 47 -8.13 -34.05 -14.73
N PRO A 48 -8.39 -35.08 -15.55
CA PRO A 48 -8.74 -34.87 -16.94
C PRO A 48 -10.04 -34.06 -17.02
N TYR A 49 -10.01 -33.02 -17.85
CA TYR A 49 -11.13 -32.10 -18.05
C TYR A 49 -12.30 -32.87 -18.66
N THR A 50 -13.35 -33.15 -17.88
CA THR A 50 -14.59 -33.71 -18.41
C THR A 50 -15.40 -32.54 -18.99
N SER A 51 -15.55 -32.49 -20.30
CA SER A 51 -16.22 -31.39 -21.04
C SER A 51 -17.74 -31.27 -20.80
N ASP A 52 -18.29 -31.96 -19.80
CA ASP A 52 -19.72 -32.23 -19.71
C ASP A 52 -20.35 -31.78 -18.37
N ARG A 53 -19.67 -30.90 -17.62
CA ARG A 53 -20.27 -30.30 -16.43
C ARG A 53 -20.92 -28.95 -16.78
N PRO A 54 -22.22 -28.76 -16.48
CA PRO A 54 -22.90 -27.50 -16.70
C PRO A 54 -22.22 -26.41 -15.85
N PHE A 55 -21.95 -25.27 -16.48
CA PHE A 55 -21.31 -24.10 -15.92
C PHE A 55 -22.04 -23.63 -14.64
N THR A 56 -21.57 -24.06 -13.47
CA THR A 56 -22.04 -23.53 -12.19
C THR A 56 -21.19 -22.31 -11.84
N MET A 57 -21.84 -21.20 -11.49
CA MET A 57 -21.20 -19.92 -11.14
C MET A 57 -20.20 -19.97 -9.97
N SER A 58 -20.01 -21.11 -9.29
CA SER A 58 -18.97 -21.28 -8.26
C SER A 58 -17.66 -21.89 -8.78
N GLY A 59 -17.61 -22.25 -10.06
CA GLY A 59 -16.46 -22.87 -10.71
C GLY A 59 -15.98 -22.07 -11.92
N GLY A 60 -15.82 -20.75 -11.77
CA GLY A 60 -15.06 -19.97 -12.75
C GLY A 60 -13.68 -20.63 -12.98
N PRO A 61 -13.08 -20.50 -14.18
CA PRO A 61 -11.82 -21.16 -14.51
C PRO A 61 -10.85 -20.96 -13.35
N ASN A 62 -10.27 -22.04 -12.82
CA ASN A 62 -9.34 -21.96 -11.69
C ASN A 62 -8.23 -20.93 -11.96
N ASP A 63 -7.89 -20.74 -13.24
CA ASP A 63 -6.98 -19.72 -13.75
C ASP A 63 -7.42 -18.28 -13.44
N LEU A 64 -8.71 -17.96 -13.43
CA LEU A 64 -9.21 -16.63 -13.08
C LEU A 64 -9.07 -16.35 -11.58
N GLN A 65 -9.42 -17.33 -10.74
CA GLN A 65 -9.26 -17.20 -9.28
C GLN A 65 -7.78 -17.12 -8.90
N ARG A 66 -6.94 -17.91 -9.58
CA ARG A 66 -5.50 -17.85 -9.46
C ARG A 66 -4.94 -16.50 -9.89
N TRP A 67 -5.37 -15.99 -11.04
CA TRP A 67 -4.98 -14.67 -11.51
C TRP A 67 -5.40 -13.56 -10.54
N GLN A 68 -6.63 -13.61 -10.00
CA GLN A 68 -7.08 -12.67 -8.97
C GLN A 68 -6.20 -12.72 -7.71
N ALA A 69 -5.83 -13.91 -7.25
CA ALA A 69 -4.95 -14.07 -6.10
C ALA A 69 -3.52 -13.57 -6.37
N GLU A 70 -2.98 -13.86 -7.57
CA GLU A 70 -1.68 -13.38 -8.01
C GLU A 70 -1.67 -11.84 -8.12
N MET A 71 -2.69 -11.25 -8.74
CA MET A 71 -2.84 -9.80 -8.84
C MET A 71 -2.96 -9.14 -7.46
N LEU A 72 -3.79 -9.67 -6.56
CA LEU A 72 -3.91 -9.13 -5.20
C LEU A 72 -2.58 -9.20 -4.43
N THR A 73 -1.78 -10.24 -4.67
CA THR A 73 -0.46 -10.37 -4.05
C THR A 73 0.50 -9.33 -4.61
N ILE A 74 0.49 -9.14 -5.93
CA ILE A 74 1.30 -8.12 -6.63
C ILE A 74 0.91 -6.72 -6.14
N THR A 75 -0.38 -6.39 -6.05
CA THR A 75 -0.84 -5.09 -5.56
C THR A 75 -0.37 -4.82 -4.13
N ARG A 76 -0.44 -5.83 -3.24
CA ARG A 76 0.06 -5.69 -1.87
C ARG A 76 1.56 -5.47 -1.82
N GLN A 77 2.32 -6.15 -2.66
CA GLN A 77 3.77 -5.96 -2.75
C GLN A 77 4.10 -4.55 -3.24
N PHE A 78 3.46 -4.09 -4.31
CA PHE A 78 3.64 -2.73 -4.82
C PHE A 78 3.28 -1.68 -3.77
N GLN A 79 2.17 -1.87 -3.05
CA GLN A 79 1.79 -0.97 -1.96
C GLN A 79 2.88 -0.90 -0.88
N ALA A 80 3.47 -2.04 -0.50
CA ALA A 80 4.53 -2.08 0.50
C ALA A 80 5.81 -1.38 0.01
N GLU A 81 6.19 -1.59 -1.24
CA GLU A 81 7.36 -0.95 -1.85
C GLU A 81 7.18 0.57 -1.97
N LEU A 82 6.01 1.02 -2.43
CA LEU A 82 5.68 2.45 -2.52
C LEU A 82 5.66 3.12 -1.15
N ASN A 83 4.97 2.52 -0.17
CA ASN A 83 4.95 3.05 1.19
C ASN A 83 6.37 3.19 1.78
N THR A 84 7.25 2.22 1.51
CA THR A 84 8.64 2.26 1.98
C THR A 84 9.43 3.38 1.30
N LYS A 85 9.28 3.56 -0.02
CA LYS A 85 9.93 4.64 -0.77
C LYS A 85 9.45 6.01 -0.33
N ILE A 86 8.15 6.18 -0.11
CA ILE A 86 7.54 7.42 0.39
C ILE A 86 8.11 7.75 1.78
N HIS A 87 8.14 6.78 2.69
CA HIS A 87 8.72 6.98 4.02
C HIS A 87 10.20 7.40 3.94
N PHE A 88 10.97 6.77 3.05
CA PHE A 88 12.38 7.14 2.85
C PHE A 88 12.53 8.57 2.31
N LEU A 89 11.69 8.99 1.35
CA LEU A 89 11.69 10.35 0.82
C LEU A 89 11.30 11.38 1.89
N GLN A 90 10.29 11.09 2.70
CA GLN A 90 9.90 11.95 3.82
C GLN A 90 11.04 12.10 4.83
N GLN A 91 11.73 11.00 5.15
CA GLN A 91 12.88 11.03 6.04
C GLN A 91 14.07 11.81 5.43
N ALA A 92 14.32 11.64 4.13
CA ALA A 92 15.35 12.40 3.43
C ALA A 92 15.03 13.90 3.39
N MET A 93 13.77 14.27 3.17
CA MET A 93 13.31 15.66 3.18
C MET A 93 13.47 16.30 4.55
N THR A 94 13.03 15.63 5.61
CA THR A 94 13.20 16.11 6.99
C THR A 94 14.67 16.25 7.39
N LEU A 95 15.54 15.34 6.94
CA LEU A 95 16.99 15.47 7.15
C LEU A 95 17.55 16.69 6.40
N ALA A 96 17.15 16.89 5.14
CA ALA A 96 17.57 18.03 4.34
C ALA A 96 17.13 19.37 4.97
N GLU A 97 15.92 19.44 5.52
CA GLU A 97 15.42 20.61 6.25
C GLU A 97 16.25 20.90 7.51
N GLN A 98 16.61 19.87 8.28
CA GLN A 98 17.46 20.02 9.46
C GLN A 98 18.86 20.51 9.11
N ASP A 99 19.46 19.95 8.05
CA ASP A 99 20.77 20.37 7.57
C ASP A 99 20.74 21.81 7.04
N ALA A 100 19.69 22.18 6.31
CA ALA A 100 19.46 23.54 5.84
C ALA A 100 19.34 24.55 7.01
N GLN A 101 18.56 24.23 8.04
CA GLN A 101 18.47 25.06 9.26
C GLN A 101 19.81 25.17 9.98
N ARG A 102 20.55 24.06 10.07
CA ARG A 102 21.89 24.04 10.68
C ARG A 102 22.87 24.91 9.91
N LEU A 103 22.87 24.85 8.58
CA LEU A 103 23.70 25.72 7.74
C LEU A 103 23.32 27.19 7.90
N GLN A 104 22.02 27.50 7.95
CA GLN A 104 21.55 28.87 8.15
C GLN A 104 22.05 29.44 9.48
N THR A 105 21.92 28.68 10.58
CA THR A 105 22.43 29.13 11.89
C THR A 105 23.94 29.32 11.93
N LEU A 106 24.71 28.49 11.23
CA LEU A 106 26.17 28.66 11.11
C LEU A 106 26.54 29.89 10.29
N ILE A 107 25.81 30.16 9.20
CA ILE A 107 26.00 31.36 8.38
C ILE A 107 25.70 32.62 9.20
N ASP A 108 24.58 32.63 9.92
CA ASP A 108 24.18 33.77 10.76
C ASP A 108 25.22 34.03 11.85
N ALA A 109 25.71 32.98 12.52
CA ALA A 109 26.75 33.08 13.54
C ALA A 109 28.12 33.55 12.97
N ALA A 110 28.49 33.12 11.76
CA ALA A 110 29.70 33.59 11.09
C ALA A 110 29.60 35.07 10.69
N GLN A 111 28.42 35.51 10.27
CA GLN A 111 28.13 36.90 9.92
C GLN A 111 28.20 37.81 11.16
N GLU A 112 27.67 37.37 12.31
CA GLU A 112 27.79 38.10 13.58
C GLU A 112 29.25 38.25 14.05
N GLN A 113 30.12 37.30 13.72
CA GLN A 113 31.55 37.34 14.05
C GLN A 113 32.38 38.16 13.05
N GLY A 114 31.77 38.77 12.03
CA GLY A 114 32.46 39.57 11.02
C GLY A 114 33.38 38.75 10.11
N ILE A 115 33.20 37.42 10.08
CA ILE A 115 33.90 36.56 9.13
C ILE A 115 33.21 36.78 7.79
N ALA A 116 33.89 37.46 6.87
CA ALA A 116 33.39 37.71 5.52
C ALA A 116 33.31 36.36 4.76
N ALA A 117 32.20 35.67 4.92
CA ALA A 117 31.79 34.63 3.98
C ALA A 117 31.60 35.30 2.62
N ASP A 118 32.04 34.62 1.55
CA ASP A 118 31.85 35.09 0.19
C ASP A 118 30.35 35.27 -0.07
N THR A 119 29.90 36.52 -0.09
CA THR A 119 28.48 36.89 -0.05
C THR A 119 27.72 36.30 -1.24
N VAL A 120 28.42 36.08 -2.35
CA VAL A 120 27.88 35.46 -3.57
C VAL A 120 27.52 34.00 -3.35
N ALA A 121 28.36 33.23 -2.65
CA ALA A 121 28.09 31.81 -2.36
C ALA A 121 26.95 31.66 -1.33
N VAL A 122 26.87 32.57 -0.36
CA VAL A 122 25.80 32.60 0.64
C VAL A 122 24.46 32.98 0.00
N ASP A 123 24.45 33.95 -0.90
CA ASP A 123 23.23 34.34 -1.62
C ASP A 123 22.75 33.24 -2.58
N GLN A 124 23.66 32.55 -3.28
CA GLN A 124 23.33 31.38 -4.10
C GLN A 124 22.73 30.24 -3.26
N LEU A 125 23.31 29.96 -2.09
CA LEU A 125 22.78 28.95 -1.17
C LEU A 125 21.39 29.34 -0.64
N ARG A 126 21.20 30.61 -0.25
CA ARG A 126 19.92 31.14 0.23
C ARG A 126 18.86 31.06 -0.86
N GLN A 127 19.22 31.35 -2.11
CA GLN A 127 18.31 31.25 -3.24
C GLN A 127 17.92 29.78 -3.54
N ALA A 128 18.88 28.85 -3.53
CA ALA A 128 18.61 27.42 -3.67
C ALA A 128 17.74 26.86 -2.52
N MET A 129 17.95 27.34 -1.29
CA MET A 129 17.11 26.99 -0.14
C MET A 129 15.68 27.54 -0.26
N GLN A 130 15.52 28.77 -0.76
CA GLN A 130 14.19 29.36 -1.00
C GLN A 130 13.45 28.65 -2.14
N GLU A 131 14.15 28.18 -3.17
CA GLU A 131 13.56 27.35 -4.21
C GLU A 131 13.16 25.98 -3.68
N ALA A 132 14.00 25.34 -2.86
CA ALA A 132 13.66 24.08 -2.20
C ALA A 132 12.48 24.22 -1.21
N ALA A 133 12.37 25.35 -0.50
CA ALA A 133 11.27 25.63 0.42
C ALA A 133 9.93 25.94 -0.28
N LYS A 134 9.94 26.21 -1.60
CA LYS A 134 8.71 26.31 -2.41
C LYS A 134 8.16 24.94 -2.81
N ILE A 135 8.86 23.84 -2.51
CA ILE A 135 8.30 22.49 -2.64
C ILE A 135 7.28 22.34 -1.50
N ASP A 136 6.04 22.73 -1.78
CA ASP A 136 4.92 22.61 -0.86
C ASP A 136 4.63 21.12 -0.61
N PRO A 137 4.73 20.61 0.63
CA PRO A 137 4.31 19.25 0.96
C PRO A 137 2.80 19.01 0.72
N GLY A 138 2.00 20.08 0.56
CA GLY A 138 0.62 20.04 0.09
C GLY A 138 0.45 19.99 -1.43
N ALA A 139 1.50 20.25 -2.21
CA ALA A 139 1.58 19.99 -3.65
C ALA A 139 2.14 18.59 -3.95
N ALA A 140 2.26 17.73 -2.93
CA ALA A 140 2.40 16.29 -3.17
C ALA A 140 1.16 15.84 -3.94
N PRO A 141 1.32 15.20 -5.10
CA PRO A 141 0.18 14.85 -5.92
C PRO A 141 -0.76 13.95 -5.14
N ASP A 142 -2.07 14.22 -5.24
CA ASP A 142 -3.07 13.42 -4.55
C ASP A 142 -3.03 11.98 -5.11
N PHE A 143 -2.30 11.12 -4.40
CA PHE A 143 -2.13 9.72 -4.75
C PHE A 143 -3.47 8.96 -4.75
N GLY A 144 -4.50 9.48 -4.07
CA GLY A 144 -5.87 8.95 -4.17
C GLY A 144 -6.45 9.17 -5.56
N VAL A 145 -6.29 10.37 -6.11
CA VAL A 145 -6.75 10.70 -7.46
C VAL A 145 -5.93 9.94 -8.51
N ILE A 146 -4.60 9.83 -8.34
CA ILE A 146 -3.73 9.03 -9.24
C ILE A 146 -4.14 7.56 -9.24
N THR A 147 -4.37 6.96 -8.08
CA THR A 147 -4.76 5.55 -7.99
C THR A 147 -6.15 5.32 -8.59
N GLU A 148 -7.08 6.25 -8.43
CA GLU A 148 -8.39 6.21 -9.10
C GLU A 148 -8.24 6.29 -10.63
N THR A 149 -7.43 7.22 -11.14
CA THR A 149 -7.22 7.36 -12.59
C THR A 149 -6.51 6.16 -13.21
N LEU A 150 -5.58 5.54 -12.49
CA LEU A 150 -4.89 4.33 -12.94
C LEU A 150 -5.78 3.09 -12.90
N CYS A 151 -6.73 3.03 -11.96
CA CYS A 151 -7.66 1.92 -11.85
C CYS A 151 -8.83 2.03 -12.83
N ASP A 152 -9.23 3.25 -13.21
CA ASP A 152 -10.25 3.46 -14.25
C ASP A 152 -9.63 3.52 -15.65
N ALA A 153 -9.70 2.39 -16.36
CA ALA A 153 -9.21 2.27 -17.73
C ALA A 153 -9.83 3.30 -18.68
N LYS A 154 -11.04 3.80 -18.41
CA LYS A 154 -11.69 4.82 -19.24
C LYS A 154 -11.01 6.17 -19.06
N LYS A 155 -10.83 6.63 -17.81
CA LYS A 155 -10.16 7.90 -17.49
C LYS A 155 -8.70 7.90 -17.96
N LYS A 156 -8.00 6.77 -17.81
CA LYS A 156 -6.62 6.63 -18.30
C LYS A 156 -6.51 6.80 -19.82
N ASN A 157 -7.41 6.19 -20.57
CA ASN A 157 -7.42 6.29 -22.03
C ASN A 157 -7.80 7.69 -22.52
N GLU A 158 -8.71 8.36 -21.81
CA GLU A 158 -9.10 9.75 -22.08
C GLU A 158 -7.93 10.72 -21.85
N LEU A 159 -7.20 10.56 -20.75
CA LEU A 159 -5.98 11.33 -20.47
C LEU A 159 -4.91 11.13 -21.56
N TYR A 160 -4.73 9.91 -22.05
CA TYR A 160 -3.80 9.64 -23.15
C TYR A 160 -4.26 10.20 -24.50
N ALA A 161 -5.56 10.16 -24.79
CA ALA A 161 -6.12 10.77 -26.00
C ALA A 161 -5.93 12.30 -25.99
N LEU A 162 -6.19 12.95 -24.85
CA LEU A 162 -5.98 14.39 -24.67
C LEU A 162 -4.51 14.79 -24.82
N SER A 163 -3.58 13.94 -24.35
CA SER A 163 -2.15 14.13 -24.57
C SER A 163 -1.74 13.93 -26.03
N ASP A 164 -2.34 12.96 -26.74
CA ASP A 164 -2.09 12.72 -28.16
C ASP A 164 -2.63 13.85 -29.06
N ASP A 165 -3.68 14.54 -28.60
CA ASP A 165 -4.20 15.77 -29.23
C ASP A 165 -3.29 17.00 -29.00
N GLY A 166 -2.20 16.86 -28.25
CA GLY A 166 -1.21 17.91 -28.02
C GLY A 166 -1.57 18.93 -26.94
N LYS A 167 -2.58 18.63 -26.08
CA LYS A 167 -2.93 19.48 -24.95
C LYS A 167 -1.82 19.50 -23.90
N THR A 168 -1.64 20.64 -23.24
CA THR A 168 -0.65 20.80 -22.18
C THR A 168 -1.10 20.15 -20.87
N VAL A 169 -0.15 19.82 -19.98
CA VAL A 169 -0.44 19.18 -18.68
C VAL A 169 -1.44 19.99 -17.85
N GLU A 170 -1.35 21.32 -17.89
CA GLU A 170 -2.23 22.25 -17.18
C GLU A 170 -3.67 22.24 -17.74
N GLU A 171 -3.82 22.13 -19.06
CA GLU A 171 -5.13 22.05 -19.72
C GLU A 171 -5.82 20.71 -19.44
N ILE A 172 -5.05 19.60 -19.50
CA ILE A 172 -5.55 18.26 -19.18
C ILE A 172 -5.97 18.18 -17.70
N ALA A 173 -5.18 18.77 -16.81
CA ALA A 173 -5.48 18.86 -15.38
C ALA A 173 -6.78 19.64 -15.11
N ALA A 174 -6.96 20.78 -15.78
CA ALA A 174 -8.18 21.58 -15.67
C ALA A 174 -9.42 20.86 -16.23
N GLU A 175 -9.28 20.11 -17.31
CA GLU A 175 -10.38 19.41 -17.98
C GLU A 175 -10.82 18.14 -17.24
N LEU A 176 -9.90 17.47 -16.56
CA LEU A 176 -10.17 16.26 -15.77
C LEU A 176 -10.37 16.53 -14.27
N GLU A 177 -10.34 17.80 -13.83
CA GLU A 177 -10.34 18.20 -12.42
C GLU A 177 -9.27 17.48 -11.58
N MET A 178 -8.09 17.29 -12.17
CA MET A 178 -6.96 16.59 -11.56
C MET A 178 -5.83 17.55 -11.22
N ASP A 179 -5.00 17.16 -10.27
CA ASP A 179 -3.76 17.87 -9.97
C ASP A 179 -2.76 17.75 -11.15
N PRO A 180 -2.16 18.84 -11.65
CA PRO A 180 -1.20 18.79 -12.75
C PRO A 180 -0.02 17.84 -12.50
N ALA A 181 0.47 17.73 -11.26
CA ALA A 181 1.54 16.78 -10.93
C ALA A 181 1.07 15.31 -11.03
N ALA A 182 -0.21 15.03 -10.74
CA ALA A 182 -0.80 13.71 -10.97
C ALA A 182 -0.88 13.37 -12.46
N VAL A 183 -1.25 14.33 -13.32
CA VAL A 183 -1.30 14.14 -14.79
C VAL A 183 0.10 13.86 -15.35
N GLU A 184 1.10 14.64 -14.94
CA GLU A 184 2.49 14.44 -15.35
C GLU A 184 3.00 13.04 -14.94
N MET A 185 2.69 12.59 -13.72
CA MET A 185 3.04 11.26 -13.25
C MET A 185 2.37 10.16 -14.11
N VAL A 186 1.08 10.28 -14.43
CA VAL A 186 0.36 9.28 -15.26
C VAL A 186 0.90 9.22 -16.69
N LEU A 187 1.28 10.36 -17.27
CA LEU A 187 1.90 10.44 -18.59
C LEU A 187 3.32 9.85 -18.60
N SER A 188 4.10 10.05 -17.53
CA SER A 188 5.46 9.50 -17.42
C SER A 188 5.51 7.96 -17.43
N MET A 189 4.41 7.30 -17.03
CA MET A 189 4.29 5.83 -17.04
C MET A 189 3.86 5.25 -18.40
N ARG A 190 3.62 6.08 -19.42
CA ARG A 190 3.26 5.64 -20.77
C ARG A 190 4.48 5.14 -21.58
N GLY A 191 5.68 5.60 -21.23
CA GLY A 191 6.96 5.17 -21.84
C GLY A 191 7.47 3.86 -21.26
#